data_AF-A0A6P8CA36-F1
#
_entry.id   AF-A0A6P8CA36-F1
#
_cell.length_a   1.000
_cell.length_b   1.000
_cell.length_c   1.000
_cell.angle_alpha   90.00
_cell.angle_beta   90.00
_cell.angle_gamma   90.00
#
_symmetry.space_group_name_H-M   'P 1'
#
loop_
_entity.id
_entity.type
_entity.pdbx_description
1 polymer ?
#
loop_
_entity_poly.entity_id
_entity_poly.type
_entity_poly.pdbx_seq_one_letter_code
_entity_poly.pdbx_strand_id
1 'polypeptide(L)'
;MELFGYTACRQLSQLFASIIFFHGSEYILAVTFHGRSNVTLSSLLISKNYLIAMVFSLLEYLVEVTFFPGLKELWWVSNFGLVMILVGEIIRKLAVITAGRAFTHLIRIYHTDEHRLITHGIYAIVRHPGYSGFFIWSVGTQVMLCNPLSTLGFTVVVWNFFARRIPYEEFFLRQFFGQEHEEYERRVPSGVPFVK
;
A
#
# COMPACT_ATOMS: atom_id res chain seq x y z
N MET A 1 -14.46 -19.51 -26.94
CA MET A 1 -13.68 -19.41 -25.69
C MET A 1 -14.37 -18.36 -24.84
N GLU A 2 -15.06 -18.76 -23.78
CA GLU A 2 -15.71 -17.80 -22.87
C GLU A 2 -14.60 -16.97 -22.21
N LEU A 3 -14.49 -15.69 -22.58
CA LEU A 3 -13.50 -14.76 -22.04
C LEU A 3 -13.63 -14.60 -20.50
N PHE A 4 -14.80 -14.95 -19.95
CA PHE A 4 -15.13 -14.86 -18.53
C PHE A 4 -15.41 -16.24 -17.92
N GLY A 5 -14.43 -17.14 -17.99
CA GLY A 5 -14.45 -18.37 -17.20
C GLY A 5 -14.47 -18.09 -15.68
N TYR A 6 -14.80 -19.12 -14.89
CA TYR A 6 -14.90 -19.03 -13.42
C TYR A 6 -13.66 -18.38 -12.78
N THR A 7 -12.46 -18.77 -13.21
CA THR A 7 -11.17 -18.23 -12.73
C THR A 7 -11.08 -16.73 -12.93
N ALA A 8 -11.46 -16.25 -14.12
CA ALA A 8 -11.42 -14.84 -14.45
C ALA A 8 -12.45 -14.02 -13.66
N CYS A 9 -13.67 -14.53 -13.53
CA CYS A 9 -14.71 -13.90 -12.73
C CYS A 9 -14.26 -13.76 -11.26
N ARG A 10 -13.68 -14.83 -10.69
CA ARG A 10 -13.16 -14.84 -9.32
C ARG A 10 -12.01 -13.83 -9.13
N GLN A 11 -10.98 -13.89 -9.96
CA GLN A 11 -9.79 -13.04 -9.82
C GLN A 11 -10.12 -11.56 -10.03
N LEU A 12 -10.93 -11.23 -11.04
CA LEU A 12 -11.33 -9.85 -11.31
C LEU A 12 -12.27 -9.31 -10.22
N SER A 13 -13.24 -10.11 -9.74
CA SER A 13 -14.11 -9.68 -8.65
C SER A 13 -13.33 -9.43 -7.35
N GLN A 14 -12.38 -10.30 -7.01
CA GLN A 14 -11.48 -10.11 -5.86
C GLN A 14 -10.62 -8.86 -6.02
N LEU A 15 -10.11 -8.60 -7.22
CA LEU A 15 -9.31 -7.40 -7.52
C LEU A 15 -10.15 -6.14 -7.30
N PHE A 16 -11.31 -6.04 -7.93
CA PHE A 16 -12.17 -4.86 -7.81
C PHE A 16 -12.67 -4.67 -6.38
N ALA A 17 -13.05 -5.75 -5.69
CA ALA A 17 -13.41 -5.68 -4.28
C ALA A 17 -12.26 -5.15 -3.42
N SER A 18 -11.03 -5.62 -3.65
CA SER A 18 -9.84 -5.17 -2.93
C SER A 18 -9.51 -3.70 -3.20
N ILE A 19 -9.63 -3.23 -4.44
CA ILE A 19 -9.40 -1.83 -4.82
C ILE A 19 -10.46 -0.92 -4.18
N ILE A 20 -11.74 -1.29 -4.30
CA ILE A 20 -12.86 -0.53 -3.72
C ILE A 20 -12.69 -0.45 -2.20
N PHE A 21 -12.39 -1.58 -1.56
CA PHE A 21 -12.16 -1.63 -0.12
C PHE A 21 -10.96 -0.78 0.28
N PHE A 22 -9.81 -0.93 -0.38
CA PHE A 22 -8.59 -0.18 -0.07
C PHE A 22 -8.84 1.32 -0.10
N HIS A 23 -9.32 1.84 -1.24
CA HIS A 23 -9.49 3.29 -1.43
C HIS A 23 -10.68 3.84 -0.62
N GLY A 24 -11.79 3.09 -0.55
CA GLY A 24 -12.96 3.47 0.21
C GLY A 24 -12.66 3.57 1.71
N SER A 25 -11.98 2.56 2.28
CA SER A 25 -11.60 2.57 3.69
C SER A 25 -10.54 3.64 4.01
N GLU A 26 -9.56 3.89 3.13
CA GLU A 26 -8.59 4.98 3.31
C GLU A 26 -9.30 6.34 3.36
N TYR A 27 -10.25 6.59 2.44
CA TYR A 27 -11.03 7.82 2.43
C TYR A 27 -11.89 7.97 3.68
N ILE A 28 -12.58 6.90 4.09
CA ILE A 28 -13.40 6.90 5.31
C ILE A 28 -12.53 7.19 6.54
N LEU A 29 -11.40 6.50 6.71
CA LEU A 29 -10.48 6.73 7.84
C LEU A 29 -9.91 8.15 7.82
N ALA A 30 -9.57 8.68 6.65
CA ALA A 30 -9.13 10.07 6.52
C ALA A 30 -10.23 11.04 7.00
N VAL A 31 -11.49 10.84 6.59
CA VAL A 31 -12.63 11.65 7.06
C VAL A 31 -12.84 11.49 8.56
N THR A 32 -12.70 10.28 9.11
CA THR A 32 -12.86 10.00 10.53
C THR A 32 -11.82 10.74 11.39
N PHE A 33 -10.55 10.74 10.99
CA PHE A 33 -9.49 11.35 11.79
C PHE A 33 -9.31 12.85 11.54
N HIS A 34 -9.49 13.32 10.30
CA HIS A 34 -9.20 14.71 9.91
C HIS A 34 -10.44 15.58 9.71
N GLY A 35 -11.63 14.97 9.67
CA GLY A 35 -12.90 15.67 9.44
C GLY A 35 -13.17 15.93 7.96
N ARG A 36 -14.46 15.91 7.59
CA ARG A 36 -14.91 16.01 6.17
C ARG A 36 -14.47 17.29 5.47
N SER A 37 -14.32 18.40 6.20
CA SER A 37 -13.89 19.69 5.64
C SER A 37 -12.43 19.72 5.18
N ASN A 38 -11.59 18.82 5.72
CA ASN A 38 -10.15 18.78 5.46
C ASN A 38 -9.74 17.67 4.47
N VAL A 39 -10.70 16.88 3.99
CA VAL A 39 -10.46 15.73 3.12
C VAL A 39 -11.02 16.01 1.74
N THR A 40 -10.21 15.73 0.71
CA THR A 40 -10.59 15.91 -0.69
C THR A 40 -10.55 14.57 -1.43
N LEU A 41 -11.03 14.53 -2.67
CA LEU A 41 -10.96 13.31 -3.50
C LEU A 41 -9.52 12.81 -3.73
N SER A 42 -8.51 13.67 -3.55
CA SER A 42 -7.10 13.25 -3.59
C SER A 42 -6.74 12.25 -2.48
N SER A 43 -7.51 12.23 -1.38
CA SER A 43 -7.36 11.26 -0.28
C SER A 43 -7.82 9.85 -0.65
N LEU A 44 -8.43 9.66 -1.82
CA LEU A 44 -8.61 8.32 -2.40
C LEU A 44 -7.28 7.72 -2.87
N LEU A 45 -6.17 8.48 -2.94
CA LEU A 45 -4.85 7.98 -3.37
C LEU A 45 -4.80 7.45 -4.82
N ILE A 46 -5.72 7.91 -5.67
CA ILE A 46 -5.77 7.55 -7.10
C ILE A 46 -4.99 8.61 -7.89
N SER A 47 -3.74 8.30 -8.23
CA SER A 47 -2.90 9.17 -9.06
C SER A 47 -2.95 8.77 -10.54
N LYS A 48 -2.49 9.65 -11.43
CA LYS A 48 -2.36 9.33 -12.87
C LYS A 48 -1.45 8.12 -13.12
N ASN A 49 -0.30 8.08 -12.44
CA ASN A 49 0.66 6.96 -12.57
C ASN A 49 0.06 5.65 -12.05
N TYR A 50 -0.72 5.71 -10.98
CA TYR A 50 -1.46 4.57 -10.47
C TYR A 50 -2.46 4.05 -11.50
N LEU A 51 -3.26 4.93 -12.11
CA LEU A 51 -4.22 4.54 -13.15
C LEU A 51 -3.53 3.88 -14.35
N ILE A 52 -2.40 4.44 -14.81
CA ILE A 52 -1.63 3.85 -15.91
C ILE A 52 -1.14 2.44 -15.54
N ALA A 53 -0.60 2.26 -14.33
CA ALA A 53 -0.13 0.95 -13.86
C ALA A 53 -1.28 -0.07 -13.75
N MET A 54 -2.45 0.35 -13.28
CA MET A 54 -3.64 -0.51 -13.19
C MET A 54 -4.19 -0.88 -14.57
N VAL A 55 -4.21 0.05 -15.53
CA VAL A 55 -4.60 -0.24 -16.91
C VAL A 55 -3.63 -1.22 -17.54
N PHE A 56 -2.32 -1.01 -17.37
CA PHE A 56 -1.30 -1.94 -17.86
C PHE A 56 -1.48 -3.35 -17.27
N SER A 57 -1.71 -3.45 -15.96
CA SER A 57 -2.00 -4.71 -15.26
C SER A 57 -3.24 -5.43 -15.80
N LEU A 58 -4.32 -4.69 -16.05
CA LEU A 58 -5.53 -5.27 -16.65
C LEU A 58 -5.29 -5.74 -18.09
N LEU A 59 -4.51 -4.99 -18.88
CA LEU A 59 -4.16 -5.39 -20.24
C LEU A 59 -3.30 -6.66 -20.26
N GLU A 60 -2.27 -6.74 -19.42
CA GLU A 60 -1.47 -7.95 -19.25
C GLU A 60 -2.37 -9.13 -18.87
N TYR A 61 -3.25 -8.95 -17.89
CA TYR A 61 -4.16 -10.00 -17.45
C TYR A 61 -5.06 -10.50 -18.58
N LEU A 62 -5.68 -9.59 -19.35
CA LEU A 62 -6.59 -9.92 -20.45
C LEU A 62 -5.88 -10.63 -21.60
N VAL A 63 -4.64 -10.22 -21.91
CA VAL A 63 -3.79 -10.92 -22.89
C VAL A 63 -3.48 -12.33 -22.38
N GLU A 64 -2.98 -12.45 -21.15
CA GLU A 64 -2.53 -13.73 -20.62
C GLU A 64 -3.66 -14.72 -20.35
N VAL A 65 -4.85 -14.29 -19.93
CA VAL A 65 -6.00 -15.20 -19.78
C VAL A 65 -6.48 -15.74 -21.12
N THR A 66 -6.29 -14.98 -22.21
CA THR A 66 -6.70 -15.38 -23.56
C THR A 66 -5.68 -16.30 -24.22
N PHE A 67 -4.39 -16.01 -24.10
CA PHE A 67 -3.33 -16.76 -24.79
C PHE A 67 -2.64 -17.81 -23.91
N PHE A 68 -2.62 -17.62 -22.59
CA PHE A 68 -1.91 -18.45 -21.61
C PHE A 68 -2.78 -18.79 -20.39
N PRO A 69 -4.00 -19.33 -20.55
CA PRO A 69 -4.96 -19.52 -19.46
C PRO A 69 -4.41 -20.39 -18.31
N GLY A 70 -3.53 -21.36 -18.60
CA GLY A 70 -2.89 -22.19 -17.58
C GLY A 70 -2.06 -21.40 -16.55
N LEU A 71 -1.57 -20.21 -16.89
CA LEU A 71 -0.88 -19.32 -15.94
C LEU A 71 -1.85 -18.77 -14.89
N LYS A 72 -3.10 -18.48 -15.28
CA LYS A 72 -4.14 -17.94 -14.38
C LYS A 72 -4.76 -19.01 -13.49
N GLU A 73 -4.62 -20.27 -13.89
CA GLU A 73 -5.00 -21.47 -13.12
C GLU A 73 -3.95 -21.87 -12.06
N LEU A 74 -2.92 -21.05 -11.80
CA LEU A 74 -2.02 -21.28 -10.68
C LEU A 74 -2.69 -20.87 -9.35
N TRP A 75 -3.67 -21.65 -8.91
CA TRP A 75 -4.53 -21.35 -7.76
C TRP A 75 -3.75 -21.06 -6.48
N TRP A 76 -2.65 -21.76 -6.24
CA TRP A 76 -1.81 -21.55 -5.06
C TRP A 76 -1.11 -20.17 -5.09
N VAL A 77 -0.65 -19.70 -6.26
CA VAL A 77 -0.08 -18.36 -6.44
C VAL A 77 -1.16 -17.31 -6.22
N SER A 78 -2.32 -17.51 -6.85
CA SER A 78 -3.45 -16.59 -6.74
C SER A 78 -3.93 -16.44 -5.29
N ASN A 79 -4.07 -17.55 -4.56
CA ASN A 79 -4.46 -17.54 -3.15
C ASN A 79 -3.37 -16.93 -2.25
N PHE A 80 -2.08 -17.17 -2.54
CA PHE A 80 -1.00 -16.50 -1.83
C PHE A 80 -1.04 -14.98 -2.02
N GLY A 81 -1.29 -14.52 -3.25
CA GLY A 81 -1.51 -13.10 -3.54
C GLY A 81 -2.70 -12.53 -2.77
N LEU A 82 -3.80 -13.26 -2.64
CA LEU A 82 -4.94 -12.84 -1.81
C LEU A 82 -4.55 -12.71 -0.33
N VAL A 83 -3.77 -13.64 0.22
CA VAL A 83 -3.24 -13.53 1.60
C VAL A 83 -2.36 -12.30 1.73
N MET A 84 -1.50 -12.00 0.75
CA MET A 84 -0.69 -10.77 0.74
C MET A 84 -1.57 -9.52 0.77
N ILE A 85 -2.65 -9.47 -0.03
CA ILE A 85 -3.61 -8.35 -0.04
C ILE A 85 -4.18 -8.16 1.36
N LEU A 86 -4.69 -9.22 2.00
CA LEU A 86 -5.28 -9.15 3.34
C LEU A 86 -4.28 -8.70 4.41
N VAL A 87 -3.06 -9.22 4.38
CA VAL A 87 -1.99 -8.83 5.32
C VAL A 87 -1.60 -7.36 5.10
N GLY A 88 -1.40 -6.95 3.84
CA GLY A 88 -1.08 -5.57 3.50
C GLY A 88 -2.18 -4.58 3.91
N GLU A 89 -3.44 -4.96 3.70
CA GLU A 89 -4.62 -4.23 4.19
C GLU A 89 -4.56 -4.04 5.71
N ILE A 90 -4.42 -5.13 6.47
CA ILE A 90 -4.40 -5.08 7.93
C ILE A 90 -3.27 -4.18 8.42
N ILE A 91 -2.05 -4.37 7.91
CA ILE A 91 -0.89 -3.55 8.28
C ILE A 91 -1.16 -2.07 7.99
N ARG A 92 -1.69 -1.77 6.79
CA ARG A 92 -2.01 -0.40 6.39
C ARG A 92 -3.04 0.22 7.33
N LYS A 93 -4.13 -0.48 7.63
CA LYS A 93 -5.23 0.05 8.44
C LYS A 93 -4.81 0.20 9.90
N LEU A 94 -4.03 -0.73 10.43
CA LEU A 94 -3.41 -0.60 11.74
C LEU A 94 -2.48 0.60 11.82
N ALA A 95 -1.72 0.91 10.77
CA ALA A 95 -0.89 2.12 10.73
C ALA A 95 -1.74 3.38 10.84
N VAL A 96 -2.79 3.51 10.00
CA VAL A 96 -3.68 4.67 10.03
C VAL A 96 -4.40 4.80 11.38
N ILE A 97 -4.91 3.71 11.92
CA ILE A 97 -5.65 3.71 13.20
C ILE A 97 -4.74 4.03 14.38
N THR A 98 -3.52 3.45 14.42
CA THR A 98 -2.56 3.68 15.51
C THR A 98 -2.07 5.13 15.49
N ALA A 99 -1.82 5.69 14.31
CA ALA A 99 -1.36 7.06 14.18
C ALA A 99 -2.49 8.11 14.27
N GLY A 100 -3.73 7.73 13.95
CA GLY A 100 -4.91 8.58 14.04
C GLY A 100 -4.71 9.93 13.34
N ARG A 101 -4.82 11.03 14.10
CA ARG A 101 -4.64 12.41 13.58
C ARG A 101 -3.22 12.73 13.13
N ALA A 102 -2.23 11.98 13.60
CA ALA A 102 -0.85 12.14 13.14
C ALA A 102 -0.64 11.56 11.74
N PHE A 103 -1.49 10.61 11.30
CA PHE A 103 -1.36 10.00 9.99
C PHE A 103 -1.76 10.97 8.89
N THR A 104 -0.85 11.31 7.98
CA THR A 104 -1.15 12.13 6.80
C THR A 104 -0.62 11.49 5.53
N HIS A 105 -1.38 11.61 4.43
CA HIS A 105 -0.94 11.12 3.12
C HIS A 105 0.17 11.98 2.49
N LEU A 106 0.31 13.22 2.95
CA LEU A 106 1.40 14.10 2.60
C LEU A 106 2.40 14.13 3.77
N ILE A 107 3.69 14.12 3.46
CA ILE A 107 4.74 14.26 4.48
C ILE A 107 4.60 15.64 5.10
N ARG A 108 4.50 15.69 6.43
CA ARG A 108 4.51 16.96 7.16
C ARG A 108 5.93 17.50 7.17
N ILE A 109 6.08 18.74 6.72
CA ILE A 109 7.35 19.48 6.71
C ILE A 109 7.42 20.58 7.78
N TYR A 110 6.35 20.74 8.57
CA TYR A 110 6.27 21.70 9.67
C TYR A 110 5.85 20.98 10.97
N HIS A 111 6.48 21.35 12.08
CA HIS A 111 6.13 20.87 13.41
C HIS A 111 4.94 21.65 13.98
N THR A 112 4.07 20.97 14.70
CA THR A 112 2.97 21.55 15.47
C THR A 112 3.04 20.98 16.87
N ASP A 113 2.70 21.73 17.91
CA ASP A 113 2.84 21.28 19.32
C ASP A 113 2.03 20.01 19.65
N GLU A 114 1.02 19.70 18.84
CA GLU A 114 0.20 18.49 18.94
C GLU A 114 0.83 17.25 18.28
N HIS A 115 1.94 17.42 17.54
CA HIS A 115 2.62 16.33 16.84
C HIS A 115 3.48 15.56 17.84
N ARG A 116 3.14 14.29 18.07
CA ARG A 116 3.92 13.38 18.93
C ARG A 116 4.49 12.25 18.09
N LEU A 117 5.69 11.81 18.45
CA LEU A 117 6.28 10.62 17.85
C LEU A 117 5.52 9.37 18.30
N ILE A 118 5.04 8.58 17.34
CA ILE A 118 4.30 7.35 17.60
C ILE A 118 5.25 6.16 17.47
N THR A 119 5.44 5.44 18.57
CA THR A 119 6.38 4.30 18.67
C THR A 119 5.73 3.03 19.24
N HIS A 120 4.41 3.03 19.41
CA HIS A 120 3.64 1.92 19.98
C HIS A 120 2.76 1.24 18.93
N GLY A 121 2.13 0.11 19.30
CA GLY A 121 1.31 -0.66 18.38
C GLY A 121 2.13 -1.20 17.22
N ILE A 122 1.63 -1.06 15.99
CA ILE A 122 2.35 -1.56 14.80
C ILE A 122 3.64 -0.77 14.52
N TYR A 123 3.75 0.46 15.02
CA TYR A 123 4.96 1.28 14.95
C TYR A 123 6.09 0.74 15.84
N ALA A 124 5.80 -0.10 16.85
CA ALA A 124 6.85 -0.76 17.62
C ALA A 124 7.59 -1.86 16.82
N ILE A 125 7.04 -2.30 15.68
CA ILE A 125 7.56 -3.40 14.87
C ILE A 125 8.27 -2.88 13.63
N VAL A 126 7.70 -1.88 12.94
CA VAL A 126 8.29 -1.20 11.79
C VAL A 126 7.98 0.29 11.84
N ARG A 127 8.89 1.15 11.39
CA ARG A 127 8.73 2.61 11.47
C ARG A 127 7.73 3.18 10.46
N HIS A 128 7.65 2.56 9.29
CA HIS A 128 6.75 2.97 8.21
C HIS A 128 5.74 1.86 7.87
N PRO A 129 4.85 1.48 8.80
CA PRO A 129 3.91 0.39 8.59
C PRO A 129 2.91 0.73 7.48
N GLY A 130 2.52 2.00 7.35
CA GLY A 130 1.63 2.45 6.27
C GLY A 130 2.24 2.23 4.87
N TYR A 131 3.54 2.37 4.72
CA TYR A 131 4.24 2.12 3.45
C TYR A 131 4.45 0.63 3.22
N SER A 132 4.84 -0.10 4.27
CA SER A 132 5.01 -1.55 4.23
C SER A 132 3.71 -2.26 3.82
N GLY A 133 2.59 -1.87 4.44
CA GLY A 133 1.26 -2.40 4.11
C GLY A 133 0.85 -2.11 2.66
N PHE A 134 1.06 -0.88 2.18
CA PHE A 134 0.78 -0.52 0.78
C PHE A 134 1.65 -1.30 -0.21
N PHE A 135 2.94 -1.47 0.10
CA PHE A 135 3.86 -2.24 -0.73
C PHE A 135 3.39 -3.69 -0.88
N ILE A 136 3.12 -4.37 0.25
CA ILE A 136 2.63 -5.76 0.25
C ILE A 136 1.29 -5.87 -0.47
N TRP A 137 0.35 -4.97 -0.19
CA TRP A 137 -0.97 -4.96 -0.82
C TRP A 137 -0.88 -4.80 -2.33
N SER A 138 -0.16 -3.78 -2.80
CA SER A 138 -0.06 -3.46 -4.22
C SER A 138 0.59 -4.58 -5.03
N VAL A 139 1.69 -5.17 -4.54
CA VAL A 139 2.32 -6.34 -5.16
C VAL A 139 1.40 -7.57 -5.08
N GLY A 140 0.73 -7.76 -3.95
CA GLY A 140 -0.23 -8.85 -3.72
C GLY A 140 -1.36 -8.88 -4.75
N THR A 141 -1.86 -7.71 -5.19
CA THR A 141 -2.88 -7.65 -6.26
C THR A 141 -2.38 -8.30 -7.56
N GLN A 142 -1.12 -8.11 -7.92
CA GLN A 142 -0.55 -8.63 -9.16
C GLN A 142 -0.19 -10.11 -9.05
N VAL A 143 0.28 -10.55 -7.88
CA VAL A 143 0.48 -11.97 -7.56
C VAL A 143 -0.85 -12.71 -7.59
N MET A 144 -1.92 -12.13 -7.05
CA MET A 144 -3.26 -12.73 -7.04
C MET A 144 -3.78 -12.96 -8.47
N LEU A 145 -3.52 -12.01 -9.37
CA LEU A 145 -3.86 -12.10 -10.80
C LEU A 145 -2.90 -13.01 -11.60
N CYS A 146 -1.85 -13.54 -10.97
CA CYS A 146 -0.78 -14.29 -11.63
C CYS A 146 -0.19 -13.51 -12.82
N ASN A 147 0.03 -12.19 -12.65
CA ASN A 147 0.61 -11.29 -13.64
C ASN A 147 2.12 -11.13 -13.40
N PRO A 148 3.01 -11.86 -14.08
CA PRO A 148 4.44 -11.83 -13.80
C PRO A 148 5.09 -10.46 -14.09
N LEU A 149 4.73 -9.80 -15.19
CA LEU A 149 5.35 -8.53 -15.59
C LEU A 149 4.88 -7.41 -14.65
N SER A 150 3.59 -7.33 -14.37
CA SER A 150 3.05 -6.33 -13.43
C SER A 150 3.50 -6.61 -12.00
N THR A 151 3.68 -7.87 -11.58
CA THR A 151 4.25 -8.17 -10.25
C THR A 151 5.63 -7.56 -10.10
N LEU A 152 6.51 -7.76 -11.09
CA LEU A 152 7.84 -7.16 -11.08
C LEU A 152 7.77 -5.64 -11.17
N GLY A 153 6.94 -5.11 -12.07
CA GLY A 153 6.75 -3.67 -12.27
C GLY A 153 6.27 -2.95 -11.00
N PHE A 154 5.21 -3.45 -10.36
CA PHE A 154 4.69 -2.91 -9.11
C PHE A 154 5.73 -3.01 -7.99
N THR A 155 6.43 -4.14 -7.88
CA THR A 155 7.50 -4.32 -6.91
C THR A 155 8.57 -3.23 -7.07
N VAL A 156 9.13 -3.06 -8.26
CA VAL A 156 10.22 -2.09 -8.50
C VAL A 156 9.74 -0.65 -8.35
N VAL A 157 8.59 -0.30 -8.93
CA VAL A 157 8.08 1.07 -8.93
C VAL A 157 7.69 1.52 -7.53
N VAL A 158 6.93 0.70 -6.80
CA VAL A 158 6.47 1.05 -5.44
C VAL A 158 7.65 1.03 -4.47
N TRP A 159 8.57 0.08 -4.60
CA TRP A 159 9.80 0.06 -3.80
C TRP A 159 10.62 1.34 -4.01
N ASN A 160 10.90 1.72 -5.26
CA ASN A 160 11.68 2.93 -5.57
C ASN A 160 10.97 4.20 -5.10
N PHE A 161 9.64 4.25 -5.16
CA PHE A 161 8.86 5.35 -4.59
C PHE A 161 9.11 5.49 -3.08
N PHE A 162 9.02 4.40 -2.31
CA PHE A 162 9.25 4.45 -0.87
C PHE A 162 10.72 4.59 -0.48
N ALA A 163 11.65 4.03 -1.26
CA ALA A 163 13.08 4.20 -1.04
C ALA A 163 13.54 5.67 -1.13
N ARG A 164 12.83 6.50 -1.91
CA ARG A 164 13.05 7.95 -1.97
C ARG A 164 12.25 8.71 -0.91
N ARG A 165 11.03 8.26 -0.64
CA ARG A 165 10.09 8.95 0.23
C ARG A 165 10.43 8.80 1.72
N ILE A 166 10.83 7.62 2.16
CA ILE A 166 11.16 7.33 3.56
C ILE A 166 12.31 8.21 4.07
N PRO A 167 13.47 8.31 3.39
CA PRO A 167 14.56 9.19 3.85
C PRO A 167 14.15 10.66 3.92
N TYR A 168 13.30 11.11 2.99
CA TYR A 168 12.79 12.49 3.01
C TYR A 168 11.85 12.73 4.20
N GLU A 169 11.01 11.77 4.56
CA GLU A 169 10.17 11.86 5.75
C GLU A 169 10.99 11.81 7.04
N GLU A 170 11.94 10.89 7.13
CA GLU A 170 12.79 10.74 8.30
C GLU A 170 13.68 11.96 8.54
N PHE A 171 14.09 12.67 7.48
CA PHE A 171 14.74 13.96 7.63
C PHE A 171 13.91 14.91 8.49
N PHE A 172 12.62 15.08 8.20
CA PHE A 172 11.74 15.95 8.99
C PHE A 172 11.43 15.37 10.37
N LEU A 173 11.20 14.06 10.49
CA LEU A 173 10.96 13.44 11.79
C LEU A 173 12.14 13.63 12.75
N ARG A 174 13.38 13.56 12.24
CA ARG A 174 14.58 13.89 13.02
C ARG A 174 14.62 15.37 13.41
N GLN A 175 14.22 16.28 12.53
CA GLN A 175 14.11 17.71 12.88
C GLN A 175 13.05 17.98 13.96
N PHE A 176 11.95 17.22 13.95
CA PHE A 176 10.83 17.40 14.87
C PHE A 176 11.08 16.81 16.25
N PHE A 177 11.67 15.61 16.31
CA PHE A 177 11.74 14.82 17.54
C PHE A 177 13.17 14.56 18.02
N GLY A 178 14.19 14.95 17.25
CA GLY A 178 15.59 14.87 17.63
C GLY A 178 16.00 13.48 18.14
N GLN A 179 16.52 13.44 19.37
CA GLN A 179 17.05 12.23 20.00
C GLN A 179 16.01 11.12 20.15
N GLU A 180 14.73 11.43 20.42
CA GLU A 180 13.69 10.41 20.55
C GLU A 180 13.52 9.60 19.26
N HIS A 181 13.59 10.28 18.10
CA HIS A 181 13.53 9.61 16.81
C HIS A 181 14.80 8.82 16.52
N GLU A 182 15.98 9.33 16.86
CA GLU A 182 17.23 8.57 16.68
C GLU A 182 17.24 7.26 17.48
N GLU A 183 16.77 7.30 18.74
CA GLU A 183 16.66 6.11 19.59
C GLU A 183 15.60 5.12 19.08
N TYR A 184 14.54 5.62 18.45
CA TYR A 184 13.54 4.80 17.78
C TYR A 184 14.09 4.15 16.51
N GLU A 185 14.80 4.91 15.67
CA GLU A 185 15.43 4.45 14.42
C GLU A 185 16.41 3.29 14.65
N ARG A 186 17.18 3.36 15.74
CA ARG A 186 18.15 2.31 16.12
C ARG A 186 17.49 0.98 16.49
N ARG A 187 16.25 1.00 16.97
CA ARG A 187 15.56 -0.18 17.54
C ARG A 187 14.58 -0.83 16.57
N VAL A 188 13.95 -0.03 15.72
CA VAL A 188 12.84 -0.47 14.88
C VAL A 188 13.22 -0.25 13.42
N PRO A 189 13.14 -1.23 12.52
CA PRO A 189 13.50 -1.08 11.11
C PRO A 189 12.46 -0.24 10.33
N SER A 190 12.82 0.27 9.15
CA SER A 190 11.88 1.04 8.31
C SER A 190 10.62 0.24 7.94
N GLY A 191 10.77 -1.07 7.68
CA GLY A 191 9.72 -1.99 7.23
C GLY A 191 9.68 -2.22 5.71
N VAL A 192 10.36 -1.38 4.92
CA VAL A 192 10.53 -1.60 3.48
C VAL A 192 11.91 -2.23 3.23
N PRO A 193 12.00 -3.37 2.53
CA PRO A 193 13.28 -4.06 2.31
C PRO A 193 14.35 -3.13 1.74
N PHE A 194 15.59 -3.19 2.25
CA PHE A 194 16.73 -2.39 1.77
C PHE A 194 16.58 -0.86 1.86
N VAL A 195 15.54 -0.36 2.53
CA VAL A 195 15.41 1.07 2.84
C VAL A 195 15.77 1.25 4.31
N LYS A 196 16.73 2.12 4.58
CA LYS A 196 17.12 2.40 5.97
C LYS A 196 16.04 3.15 6.70
#